data_AF-A0A8S3C5R5-F1
#
_entry.id   AF-A0A8S3C5R5-F1
#
_cell.length_a   1.000
_cell.length_b   1.000
_cell.length_c   1.000
_cell.angle_alpha   90.00
_cell.angle_beta   90.00
_cell.angle_gamma   90.00
#
_symmetry.space_group_name_H-M   'P 1'
#
loop_
_entity.id
_entity.type
_entity.pdbx_description
1 polymer ?
#
loop_
_entity_poly.entity_id
_entity_poly.type
_entity_poly.pdbx_seq_one_letter_code
_entity_poly.pdbx_strand_id
1 'polypeptide(L)'
;MRSTSHREQQRVVSKVTYDTTSNKFIGFALPLDDNGFPIANSYSTESFSCLEEWYSNVPRAKSLNAYLIQPLSSAANNTSPFLLSAYGTDNKFESSDVISRWHHIHQKFKAKDIRILGFSTDCDSRYLHAMRASLGFFSTFAYVDHPDLLSIDLPRTWSWFFMQHEQLYICFQDPVHICTKLRNRILSETTHLLLGDQLINIEPLIYMISNYSKLDHALVRSDINPKDRQNYSSAAKISSNNVVALLEKIPNSLGINIYLQ
;
A
#
# COMPACT_ATOMS: atom_id res chain seq x y z
N MET A 1 12.06 21.33 3.08
CA MET A 1 11.05 20.75 2.15
C MET A 1 10.29 19.62 2.85
N ARG A 2 8.99 19.43 2.63
CA ARG A 2 8.17 18.34 3.23
C ARG A 2 7.78 17.33 2.16
N SER A 3 7.89 16.03 2.45
CA SER A 3 7.53 14.98 1.49
C SER A 3 7.00 13.71 2.16
N THR A 4 6.29 12.90 1.37
CA THR A 4 5.93 11.52 1.69
C THR A 4 6.67 10.56 0.78
N SER A 5 6.96 9.36 1.28
CA SER A 5 7.46 8.27 0.44
C SER A 5 6.30 7.37 0.06
N HIS A 6 6.18 7.02 -1.22
CA HIS A 6 5.22 6.04 -1.74
C HIS A 6 5.96 4.81 -2.27
N ARG A 7 5.40 3.62 -2.04
CA ARG A 7 5.98 2.37 -2.55
C ARG A 7 4.94 1.59 -3.34
N GLU A 8 5.32 1.21 -4.55
CA GLU A 8 4.56 0.32 -5.43
C GLU A 8 5.38 -0.92 -5.76
N GLN A 9 4.66 -2.03 -5.98
CA GLN A 9 5.25 -3.27 -6.42
C GLN A 9 4.57 -3.81 -7.67
N GLN A 10 5.36 -3.98 -8.73
CA GLN A 10 4.88 -4.50 -10.00
C GLN A 10 5.50 -5.86 -10.33
N ARG A 11 4.72 -6.79 -10.88
CA ARG A 11 5.27 -8.04 -11.43
C ARG A 11 6.13 -7.74 -12.64
N VAL A 12 7.29 -8.40 -12.73
CA VAL A 12 8.19 -8.29 -13.87
C VAL A 12 8.42 -9.64 -14.52
N VAL A 13 8.80 -9.62 -15.80
CA VAL A 13 9.25 -10.82 -16.50
C VAL A 13 10.56 -11.27 -15.87
N SER A 14 10.56 -12.46 -15.26
CA SER A 14 11.75 -13.05 -14.62
C SER A 14 12.79 -13.50 -15.65
N LYS A 15 13.54 -12.55 -16.18
CA LYS A 15 14.63 -12.77 -17.14
C LYS A 15 15.92 -12.19 -16.57
N VAL A 16 17.02 -12.94 -16.75
CA VAL A 16 18.36 -12.45 -16.48
C VAL A 16 18.97 -11.98 -17.80
N THR A 17 19.54 -10.78 -17.80
CA THR A 17 20.19 -10.15 -18.95
C THR A 17 21.56 -9.64 -18.57
N TYR A 18 22.53 -9.82 -19.46
CA TYR A 18 23.86 -9.25 -19.29
C TYR A 18 23.86 -7.80 -19.80
N ASP A 19 24.29 -6.87 -18.96
CA ASP A 19 24.58 -5.49 -19.32
C ASP A 19 26.07 -5.35 -19.63
N THR A 20 26.37 -5.18 -20.92
CA THR A 20 27.74 -5.04 -21.43
C THR A 20 28.40 -3.75 -20.96
N THR A 21 27.63 -2.70 -20.65
CA THR A 21 28.17 -1.39 -20.27
C THR A 21 28.79 -1.45 -18.88
N SER A 22 28.13 -2.17 -17.97
CA SER A 22 28.55 -2.24 -16.57
C SER A 22 29.14 -3.59 -16.16
N ASN A 23 29.29 -4.53 -17.10
CA ASN A 23 29.74 -5.91 -16.88
C ASN A 23 28.95 -6.61 -15.76
N LYS A 24 27.62 -6.62 -15.87
CA LYS A 24 26.72 -7.10 -14.82
C LYS A 24 25.60 -7.98 -15.35
N PHE A 25 25.15 -8.89 -14.49
CA PHE A 25 23.94 -9.68 -14.74
C PHE A 25 22.76 -9.07 -13.98
N ILE A 26 21.79 -8.55 -14.73
CA ILE A 26 20.57 -7.91 -14.21
C ILE A 26 19.43 -8.92 -14.25
N GLY A 27 18.63 -9.00 -13.19
CA GLY A 27 17.42 -9.84 -13.15
C GLY A 27 17.41 -10.87 -12.02
N PHE A 28 18.52 -11.04 -11.30
CA PHE A 28 18.55 -11.71 -10.01
C PHE A 28 17.97 -10.82 -8.91
N ALA A 29 17.38 -11.44 -7.88
CA ALA A 29 16.99 -10.73 -6.67
C ALA A 29 18.26 -10.30 -5.92
N LEU A 30 18.39 -9.01 -5.62
CA LEU A 30 19.57 -8.49 -4.95
C LEU A 30 19.53 -8.82 -3.44
N PRO A 31 20.67 -9.19 -2.83
CA PRO A 31 20.76 -9.28 -1.38
C PRO A 31 20.54 -7.90 -0.75
N LEU A 32 20.05 -7.88 0.49
CA LEU A 32 19.84 -6.64 1.24
C LEU A 32 21.01 -6.38 2.19
N ASP A 33 21.32 -5.10 2.40
CA ASP A 33 22.23 -4.64 3.45
C ASP A 33 21.50 -4.51 4.80
N ASP A 34 22.24 -4.12 5.84
CA ASP A 34 21.70 -3.92 7.20
C ASP A 34 20.64 -2.80 7.26
N ASN A 35 20.59 -1.90 6.26
CA ASN A 35 19.57 -0.87 6.12
C ASN A 35 18.34 -1.36 5.36
N GLY A 36 18.29 -2.64 4.97
CA GLY A 36 17.24 -3.22 4.16
C GLY A 36 17.24 -2.73 2.70
N PHE A 37 18.29 -2.07 2.22
CA PHE A 37 18.43 -1.68 0.82
C PHE A 37 19.15 -2.76 0.00
N PRO A 38 18.82 -2.92 -1.29
CA PRO A 38 19.56 -3.83 -2.16
C PRO A 38 21.03 -3.42 -2.27
N ILE A 39 21.93 -4.39 -2.17
CA ILE A 39 23.36 -4.18 -2.41
C ILE A 39 23.57 -4.09 -3.93
N ALA A 40 23.81 -2.88 -4.41
CA ALA A 40 24.07 -2.64 -5.82
C ALA A 40 25.31 -3.43 -6.29
N ASN A 41 25.29 -3.85 -7.55
CA ASN A 41 26.44 -4.50 -8.22
C ASN A 41 26.83 -5.87 -7.64
N SER A 42 25.92 -6.55 -6.95
CA SER A 42 26.18 -7.87 -6.35
C SER A 42 26.53 -8.98 -7.37
N TYR A 43 26.16 -8.82 -8.64
CA TYR A 43 26.31 -9.84 -9.67
C TYR A 43 27.15 -9.35 -10.85
N SER A 44 28.46 -9.26 -10.63
CA SER A 44 29.48 -9.00 -11.64
C SER A 44 30.60 -10.03 -11.51
N THR A 45 30.93 -10.72 -12.59
CA THR A 45 31.98 -11.74 -12.60
C THR A 45 32.49 -11.97 -14.02
N GLU A 46 33.76 -12.34 -14.13
CA GLU A 46 34.38 -12.83 -15.38
C GLU A 46 34.46 -14.37 -15.41
N SER A 47 34.05 -15.04 -14.32
CA SER A 47 34.11 -16.50 -14.19
C SER A 47 32.79 -17.16 -14.58
N PHE A 48 32.85 -18.07 -15.55
CA PHE A 48 31.69 -18.90 -15.94
C PHE A 48 31.15 -19.74 -14.78
N SER A 49 32.02 -20.31 -13.94
CA SER A 49 31.59 -21.13 -12.80
C SER A 49 30.81 -20.31 -11.77
N CYS A 50 31.21 -19.05 -11.54
CA CYS A 50 30.49 -18.14 -10.66
C CYS A 50 29.11 -17.78 -11.23
N LEU A 51 29.03 -17.57 -12.54
CA LEU A 51 27.76 -17.36 -13.23
C LEU A 51 26.83 -18.58 -13.13
N GLU A 52 27.35 -19.78 -13.37
CA GLU A 52 26.60 -21.03 -13.25
C GLU A 52 26.03 -21.21 -11.84
N GLU A 53 26.85 -20.95 -10.82
CA GLU A 53 26.43 -20.98 -9.41
C GLU A 53 25.26 -20.04 -9.14
N TRP A 54 25.30 -18.80 -9.64
CA TRP A 54 24.19 -17.85 -9.47
C TRP A 54 22.92 -18.32 -10.17
N TYR A 55 23.02 -18.87 -11.38
CA TYR A 55 21.86 -19.39 -12.10
C TYR A 55 21.20 -20.57 -11.38
N SER A 56 21.97 -21.38 -10.66
CA SER A 56 21.47 -22.51 -9.87
C SER A 56 20.89 -22.09 -8.53
N ASN A 57 21.51 -21.12 -7.85
CA ASN A 57 21.25 -20.86 -6.43
C ASN A 57 20.54 -19.53 -6.13
N VAL A 58 20.65 -18.54 -7.01
CA VAL A 58 20.09 -17.20 -6.75
C VAL A 58 18.70 -17.06 -7.37
N PRO A 59 17.67 -16.71 -6.57
CA PRO A 59 16.34 -16.45 -7.10
C PRO A 59 16.34 -15.33 -8.13
N ARG A 60 15.63 -15.54 -9.24
CA ARG A 60 15.31 -14.45 -10.17
C ARG A 60 14.30 -13.51 -9.56
N ALA A 61 14.46 -12.22 -9.80
CA ALA A 61 13.48 -11.23 -9.43
C ALA A 61 12.13 -11.52 -10.10
N LYS A 62 11.06 -11.54 -9.30
CA LYS A 62 9.67 -11.75 -9.76
C LYS A 62 8.87 -10.45 -9.73
N SER A 63 9.38 -9.45 -9.01
CA SER A 63 8.72 -8.17 -8.86
C SER A 63 9.74 -7.05 -8.76
N LEU A 64 9.33 -5.85 -9.18
CA LEU A 64 10.06 -4.61 -9.00
C LEU A 64 9.48 -3.88 -7.80
N ASN A 65 10.32 -3.54 -6.83
CA ASN A 65 9.98 -2.61 -5.77
C ASN A 65 10.44 -1.21 -6.18
N ALA A 66 9.54 -0.23 -6.17
CA ALA A 66 9.85 1.16 -6.43
C ALA A 66 9.52 2.03 -5.21
N TYR A 67 10.42 2.95 -4.87
CA TYR A 67 10.25 3.97 -3.84
C TYR A 67 10.24 5.33 -4.51
N LEU A 68 9.12 6.01 -4.41
CA LEU A 68 8.88 7.35 -4.95
C LEU A 68 8.81 8.34 -3.79
N ILE A 69 9.30 9.56 -4.01
CA ILE A 69 9.15 10.65 -3.07
C ILE A 69 8.21 11.69 -3.67
N GLN A 70 7.13 11.97 -2.94
CA GLN A 70 6.10 12.93 -3.29
C GLN A 70 6.27 14.19 -2.41
N PRO A 71 6.59 15.34 -2.99
CA PRO A 71 6.57 16.62 -2.28
C PRO A 71 5.16 16.99 -1.80
N LEU A 72 5.06 17.60 -0.61
CA LEU A 72 3.80 17.97 0.04
C LEU A 72 3.56 19.48 0.23
N SER A 73 4.56 20.34 -0.05
CA SER A 73 4.36 21.78 0.15
C SER A 73 3.37 22.35 -0.86
N SER A 74 2.62 23.38 -0.46
CA SER A 74 1.71 24.14 -1.36
C SER A 74 2.43 24.75 -2.58
N ALA A 75 3.73 25.09 -2.45
CA ALA A 75 4.59 25.48 -3.56
C ALA A 75 4.99 24.30 -4.49
N ALA A 76 4.72 23.06 -4.09
CA ALA A 76 5.09 21.85 -4.81
C ALA A 76 3.95 21.23 -5.63
N ASN A 77 2.83 21.93 -5.83
CA ASN A 77 1.83 21.56 -6.83
C ASN A 77 2.42 21.48 -8.26
N ASN A 78 3.58 22.11 -8.48
CA ASN A 78 4.35 22.04 -9.73
C ASN A 78 5.61 21.15 -9.64
N THR A 79 5.81 20.41 -8.55
CA THR A 79 6.98 19.53 -8.39
C THR A 79 6.56 18.09 -8.57
N SER A 80 7.07 17.47 -9.64
CA SER A 80 6.83 16.06 -9.90
C SER A 80 7.44 15.18 -8.80
N PRO A 81 6.78 14.06 -8.45
CA PRO A 81 7.44 13.02 -7.68
C PRO A 81 8.70 12.52 -8.39
N PHE A 82 9.67 12.06 -7.61
CA PHE A 82 10.91 11.49 -8.14
C PHE A 82 11.16 10.09 -7.59
N LEU A 83 11.81 9.26 -8.41
CA LEU A 83 12.21 7.92 -8.05
C LEU A 83 13.44 7.98 -7.14
N LEU A 84 13.31 7.48 -5.92
CA LEU A 84 14.40 7.33 -4.98
C LEU A 84 15.18 6.03 -5.23
N SER A 85 14.46 4.93 -5.44
CA SER A 85 15.07 3.62 -5.65
C SER A 85 14.11 2.69 -6.38
N ALA A 86 14.62 1.87 -7.28
CA ALA A 86 13.90 0.76 -7.87
C ALA A 86 14.80 -0.48 -7.96
N TYR A 87 14.30 -1.64 -7.53
CA TYR A 87 15.09 -2.87 -7.54
C TYR A 87 14.23 -4.13 -7.66
N GLY A 88 14.81 -5.14 -8.29
CA GLY A 88 14.21 -6.47 -8.40
C GLY A 88 14.22 -7.19 -7.06
N THR A 89 13.10 -7.83 -6.72
CA THR A 89 12.94 -8.64 -5.51
C THR A 89 12.24 -9.96 -5.83
N ASP A 90 12.52 -10.97 -5.02
CA ASP A 90 11.79 -12.23 -4.97
C ASP A 90 10.68 -12.26 -3.90
N ASN A 91 10.45 -11.12 -3.23
CA ASN A 91 9.52 -10.98 -2.12
C ASN A 91 9.85 -11.85 -0.89
N LYS A 92 11.13 -12.02 -0.55
CA LYS A 92 11.54 -12.70 0.69
C LYS A 92 12.11 -11.79 1.80
N PHE A 93 11.99 -10.47 1.66
CA PHE A 93 12.35 -9.55 2.74
C PHE A 93 11.33 -9.60 3.88
N GLU A 94 11.79 -9.25 5.08
CA GLU A 94 11.02 -9.24 6.32
C GLU A 94 10.57 -7.83 6.69
N SER A 95 9.69 -7.76 7.70
CA SER A 95 9.16 -6.48 8.20
C SER A 95 10.25 -5.61 8.83
N SER A 96 11.27 -6.22 9.46
CA SER A 96 12.45 -5.53 9.98
C SER A 96 13.21 -4.79 8.88
N ASP A 97 13.39 -5.41 7.72
CA ASP A 97 14.07 -4.79 6.57
C ASP A 97 13.31 -3.55 6.08
N VAL A 98 11.98 -3.57 6.17
CA VAL A 98 11.14 -2.41 5.83
C VAL A 98 11.37 -1.26 6.82
N ILE A 99 11.39 -1.55 8.14
CA ILE A 99 11.62 -0.55 9.18
C ILE A 99 13.02 0.06 9.04
N SER A 100 14.06 -0.77 8.90
CA SER A 100 15.44 -0.31 8.69
C SER A 100 15.53 0.62 7.48
N ARG A 101 14.84 0.26 6.39
CA ARG A 101 14.80 1.08 5.16
C ARG A 101 14.13 2.42 5.39
N TRP A 102 12.97 2.46 6.05
CA TRP A 102 12.28 3.71 6.36
C TRP A 102 13.11 4.62 7.27
N HIS A 103 13.75 4.05 8.28
CA HIS A 103 14.64 4.80 9.17
C HIS A 103 15.83 5.38 8.41
N HIS A 104 16.48 4.58 7.55
CA HIS A 104 17.58 5.04 6.71
C HIS A 104 17.14 6.15 5.74
N ILE A 105 15.98 6.01 5.09
CA ILE A 105 15.40 7.06 4.23
C ILE A 105 15.20 8.34 5.05
N HIS A 106 14.56 8.24 6.22
CA HIS A 106 14.33 9.40 7.08
C HIS A 106 15.64 10.13 7.42
N GLN A 107 16.67 9.40 7.87
CA GLN A 107 17.98 9.97 8.21
C GLN A 107 18.67 10.64 7.01
N LYS A 108 18.71 9.98 5.85
CA LYS A 108 19.37 10.50 4.64
C LYS A 108 18.70 11.77 4.11
N PHE A 109 17.39 11.86 4.21
CA PHE A 109 16.64 13.05 3.82
C PHE A 109 16.80 14.18 4.83
N LYS A 110 16.78 13.84 6.13
CA LYS A 110 17.01 14.81 7.20
C LYS A 110 18.39 15.48 7.09
N ALA A 111 19.43 14.72 6.75
CA ALA A 111 20.77 15.24 6.49
C ALA A 111 20.83 16.27 5.34
N LYS A 112 19.79 16.32 4.49
CA LYS A 112 19.64 17.29 3.39
C LYS A 112 18.58 18.36 3.67
N ASP A 113 18.17 18.50 4.94
CA ASP A 113 17.09 19.41 5.37
C ASP A 113 15.74 19.15 4.67
N ILE A 114 15.49 17.88 4.35
CA ILE A 114 14.20 17.41 3.84
C ILE A 114 13.55 16.56 4.92
N ARG A 115 12.33 16.94 5.33
CA ARG A 115 11.56 16.21 6.33
C ARG A 115 10.62 15.23 5.64
N ILE A 116 10.85 13.94 5.85
CA ILE A 116 9.86 12.90 5.53
C ILE A 116 8.77 12.97 6.59
N LEU A 117 7.54 13.21 6.16
CA LEU A 117 6.39 13.23 7.07
C LEU A 117 5.77 11.85 7.23
N GLY A 118 5.78 11.03 6.19
CA GLY A 118 5.21 9.70 6.26
C GLY A 118 5.50 8.77 5.10
N PHE A 119 5.14 7.51 5.30
CA PHE A 119 5.28 6.41 4.36
C PHE A 119 3.91 5.87 3.95
N SER A 120 3.68 5.81 2.64
CA SER A 120 2.51 5.23 1.98
C SER A 120 2.86 3.89 1.37
N THR A 121 2.11 2.84 1.66
CA THR A 121 2.30 1.53 1.00
C THR A 121 1.00 0.79 0.75
N ASP A 122 1.07 -0.18 -0.16
CA ASP A 122 0.02 -1.17 -0.33
C ASP A 122 -0.22 -2.03 0.92
N CYS A 123 -1.33 -2.77 0.91
CA CYS A 123 -1.74 -3.65 1.99
C CYS A 123 -1.00 -5.01 2.03
N ASP A 124 0.31 -5.03 1.76
CA ASP A 124 1.16 -6.21 1.94
C ASP A 124 1.39 -6.47 3.44
N SER A 125 1.37 -7.73 3.87
CA SER A 125 1.41 -8.09 5.29
C SER A 125 2.69 -7.64 6.00
N ARG A 126 3.84 -7.62 5.31
CA ARG A 126 5.13 -7.21 5.91
C ARG A 126 5.18 -5.72 6.14
N TYR A 127 4.66 -4.95 5.19
CA TYR A 127 4.54 -3.51 5.36
C TYR A 127 3.51 -3.17 6.43
N LEU A 128 2.37 -3.87 6.47
CA LEU A 128 1.40 -3.72 7.55
C LEU A 128 2.00 -3.99 8.92
N HIS A 129 2.81 -5.03 9.06
CA HIS A 129 3.51 -5.32 10.31
C HIS A 129 4.54 -4.24 10.64
N ALA A 130 5.31 -3.76 9.65
CA ALA A 130 6.25 -2.65 9.82
C ALA A 130 5.56 -1.33 10.22
N MET A 131 4.39 -1.02 9.64
CA MET A 131 3.56 0.12 10.02
C MET A 131 3.10 0.00 11.48
N ARG A 132 2.57 -1.16 11.86
CA ARG A 132 2.10 -1.40 13.23
C ARG A 132 3.23 -1.26 14.25
N ALA A 133 4.38 -1.85 13.95
CA ALA A 133 5.57 -1.73 14.79
C ALA A 133 6.03 -0.28 14.89
N SER A 134 6.19 0.42 13.76
CA SER A 134 6.69 1.80 13.71
C SER A 134 5.78 2.81 14.42
N LEU A 135 4.46 2.59 14.38
CA LEU A 135 3.46 3.48 14.99
C LEU A 135 3.11 3.11 16.44
N GLY A 136 3.72 2.05 16.99
CA GLY A 136 3.40 1.54 18.33
C GLY A 136 2.03 0.89 18.45
N PHE A 137 1.42 0.48 17.34
CA PHE A 137 0.09 -0.15 17.31
C PHE A 137 0.17 -1.61 17.77
N PHE A 138 -0.26 -1.87 19.01
CA PHE A 138 -0.10 -3.17 19.68
C PHE A 138 1.36 -3.67 19.70
N SER A 139 2.31 -2.74 19.80
CA SER A 139 3.75 -2.99 19.85
C SER A 139 4.36 -2.19 20.99
N THR A 140 5.42 -2.74 21.61
CA THR A 140 6.23 -2.05 22.63
C THR A 140 7.31 -1.14 22.03
N PHE A 141 7.46 -1.16 20.70
CA PHE A 141 8.40 -0.29 20.01
C PHE A 141 7.88 1.15 19.98
N ALA A 142 8.71 2.07 20.48
CA ALA A 142 8.47 3.51 20.43
C ALA A 142 9.80 4.23 20.20
N TYR A 143 9.79 5.27 19.39
CA TYR A 143 10.94 6.17 19.25
C TYR A 143 10.93 7.14 20.43
N VAL A 144 11.62 6.80 21.52
CA VAL A 144 11.71 7.64 22.72
C VAL A 144 12.87 8.62 22.60
N ASP A 145 12.67 9.87 23.00
CA ASP A 145 13.68 10.96 23.03
C ASP A 145 14.38 11.24 21.69
N HIS A 146 13.76 10.87 20.57
CA HIS A 146 14.34 11.16 19.25
C HIS A 146 14.16 12.65 18.91
N PRO A 147 15.21 13.38 18.49
CA PRO A 147 15.15 14.84 18.30
C PRO A 147 14.18 15.30 17.20
N ASP A 148 13.81 14.40 16.29
CA ASP A 148 12.93 14.69 15.16
C ASP A 148 11.45 14.28 15.33
N LEU A 149 11.05 13.87 16.54
CA LEU A 149 9.67 13.44 16.81
C LEU A 149 8.65 14.50 16.39
N LEU A 150 7.60 14.03 15.74
CA LEU A 150 6.39 14.78 15.43
C LEU A 150 5.44 14.63 16.62
N SER A 151 4.98 15.77 17.14
CA SER A 151 3.84 15.79 18.06
C SER A 151 2.55 15.67 17.24
N ILE A 152 1.77 14.63 17.51
CA ILE A 152 0.48 14.36 16.92
C ILE A 152 -0.61 14.76 17.92
N ASP A 153 -1.35 15.82 17.58
CA ASP A 153 -2.51 16.26 18.36
C ASP A 153 -3.75 15.50 17.89
N LEU A 154 -4.16 14.50 18.68
CA LEU A 154 -5.37 13.72 18.41
C LEU A 154 -6.56 14.37 19.12
N PRO A 155 -7.69 14.59 18.42
CA PRO A 155 -8.90 15.07 19.05
C PRO A 155 -9.32 14.16 20.21
N ARG A 156 -9.62 14.73 21.38
CA ARG A 156 -10.07 13.97 22.56
C ARG A 156 -11.34 13.14 22.29
N THR A 157 -12.12 13.53 21.30
CA THR A 157 -13.34 12.83 20.86
C THR A 157 -13.03 11.54 20.10
N TRP A 158 -11.79 11.32 19.67
CA TRP A 158 -11.36 10.14 18.92
C TRP A 158 -10.85 9.04 19.86
N SER A 159 -11.62 8.72 20.90
CA SER A 159 -11.29 7.63 21.84
C SER A 159 -11.18 6.25 21.17
N TRP A 160 -11.73 6.13 19.96
CA TRP A 160 -11.67 4.94 19.11
C TRP A 160 -10.40 4.86 18.25
N PHE A 161 -9.64 5.95 18.11
CA PHE A 161 -8.44 6.00 17.26
C PHE A 161 -7.19 5.79 18.10
N PHE A 162 -6.38 4.80 17.74
CA PHE A 162 -5.16 4.46 18.46
C PHE A 162 -3.91 4.84 17.65
N MET A 163 -3.13 5.78 18.18
CA MET A 163 -1.80 6.17 17.70
C MET A 163 -1.02 6.81 18.86
N GLN A 164 0.29 6.58 18.98
CA GLN A 164 1.09 7.28 20.00
C GLN A 164 1.22 8.76 19.63
N HIS A 165 1.24 9.63 20.65
CA HIS A 165 1.33 11.09 20.48
C HIS A 165 2.63 11.57 19.85
N GLU A 166 3.71 10.80 19.95
CA GLU A 166 5.00 11.13 19.37
C GLU A 166 5.34 10.09 18.30
N GLN A 167 5.68 10.56 17.10
CA GLN A 167 5.97 9.70 15.96
C GLN A 167 7.16 10.24 15.19
N LEU A 168 8.07 9.37 14.74
CA LEU A 168 9.15 9.82 13.84
C LEU A 168 8.59 10.18 12.45
N TYR A 169 7.58 9.45 12.01
CA TYR A 169 6.85 9.61 10.75
C TYR A 169 5.48 8.95 10.89
N ILE A 170 4.51 9.36 10.06
CA ILE A 170 3.21 8.66 9.98
C ILE A 170 3.23 7.58 8.90
N CYS A 171 2.44 6.53 9.06
CA CYS A 171 2.24 5.52 8.02
C CYS A 171 0.78 5.49 7.60
N PHE A 172 0.54 5.33 6.30
CA PHE A 172 -0.80 5.18 5.76
C PHE A 172 -0.81 4.15 4.64
N GLN A 173 -1.96 3.51 4.48
CA GLN A 173 -2.19 2.58 3.39
C GLN A 173 -2.79 3.32 2.20
N ASP A 174 -2.58 2.78 0.99
CA ASP A 174 -3.24 3.30 -0.20
C ASP A 174 -4.79 3.20 -0.07
N PRO A 175 -5.51 4.33 -0.04
CA PRO A 175 -6.96 4.34 0.09
C PRO A 175 -7.66 3.68 -1.10
N VAL A 176 -7.10 3.73 -2.30
CA VAL A 176 -7.67 3.08 -3.51
C VAL A 176 -7.72 1.57 -3.32
N HIS A 177 -6.64 1.00 -2.79
CA HIS A 177 -6.56 -0.42 -2.46
C HIS A 177 -7.50 -0.81 -1.31
N ILE A 178 -7.70 0.06 -0.32
CA ILE A 178 -8.69 -0.17 0.74
C ILE A 178 -10.10 -0.22 0.13
N CYS A 179 -10.50 0.77 -0.67
CA CYS A 179 -11.83 0.83 -1.27
C CYS A 179 -12.13 -0.40 -2.14
N THR A 180 -11.17 -0.83 -2.98
CA THR A 180 -11.34 -2.02 -3.81
C THR A 180 -11.44 -3.31 -2.97
N LYS A 181 -10.70 -3.42 -1.85
CA LYS A 181 -10.86 -4.54 -0.91
C LYS A 181 -12.22 -4.54 -0.22
N LEU A 182 -12.71 -3.38 0.21
CA LEU A 182 -14.03 -3.25 0.83
C LEU A 182 -15.14 -3.66 -0.14
N ARG A 183 -15.07 -3.21 -1.41
CA ARG A 183 -15.96 -3.67 -2.50
C ARG A 183 -15.88 -5.19 -2.67
N ASN A 184 -14.68 -5.73 -2.83
CA ASN A 184 -14.50 -7.18 -3.06
C ASN A 184 -15.01 -8.03 -1.90
N ARG A 185 -15.07 -7.49 -0.67
CA ARG A 185 -15.66 -8.18 0.47
C ARG A 185 -17.18 -8.30 0.33
N ILE A 186 -17.87 -7.26 -0.11
CA ILE A 186 -19.32 -7.31 -0.38
C ILE A 186 -19.63 -8.32 -1.50
N LEU A 187 -18.78 -8.37 -2.53
CA LEU A 187 -18.94 -9.26 -3.68
C LEU A 187 -18.45 -10.70 -3.44
N SER A 188 -18.01 -11.02 -2.22
CA SER A 188 -17.46 -12.34 -1.91
C SER A 188 -18.59 -13.35 -1.70
N GLU A 189 -18.58 -14.42 -2.51
CA GLU A 189 -19.49 -15.56 -2.30
C GLU A 189 -19.05 -16.47 -1.15
N THR A 190 -17.80 -16.34 -0.70
CA THR A 190 -17.18 -17.25 0.28
C THR A 190 -17.08 -16.68 1.68
N THR A 191 -17.22 -15.37 1.86
CA THR A 191 -17.14 -14.74 3.19
C THR A 191 -18.40 -13.94 3.47
N HIS A 192 -19.05 -14.23 4.59
CA HIS A 192 -20.12 -13.40 5.12
C HIS A 192 -19.54 -12.25 5.93
N LEU A 193 -20.04 -11.03 5.66
CA LEU A 193 -19.66 -9.84 6.40
C LEU A 193 -20.82 -9.43 7.30
N LEU A 194 -20.53 -9.24 8.59
CA LEU A 194 -21.52 -8.85 9.59
C LEU A 194 -21.11 -7.51 10.21
N LEU A 195 -22.08 -6.62 10.36
CA LEU A 195 -21.98 -5.44 11.23
C LEU A 195 -23.06 -5.55 12.31
N GLY A 196 -22.64 -5.91 13.53
CA GLY A 196 -23.57 -6.28 14.59
C GLY A 196 -24.36 -7.54 14.20
N ASP A 197 -25.68 -7.42 14.17
CA ASP A 197 -26.62 -8.46 13.73
C ASP A 197 -27.00 -8.35 12.25
N GLN A 198 -26.48 -7.35 11.54
CA GLN A 198 -26.81 -7.09 10.14
C GLN A 198 -25.87 -7.84 9.19
N LEU A 199 -26.44 -8.64 8.29
CA LEU A 199 -25.71 -9.25 7.19
C LEU A 199 -25.49 -8.23 6.06
N ILE A 200 -24.23 -8.03 5.70
CA ILE A 200 -23.83 -7.25 4.53
C ILE A 200 -23.67 -8.20 3.36
N ASN A 201 -24.51 -8.00 2.35
CA ASN A 201 -24.49 -8.78 1.11
C ASN A 201 -24.88 -7.89 -0.07
N ILE A 202 -24.69 -8.42 -1.28
CA ILE A 202 -24.87 -7.69 -2.53
C ILE A 202 -26.33 -7.58 -2.99
N GLU A 203 -27.26 -8.32 -2.39
CA GLU A 203 -28.65 -8.43 -2.86
C GLU A 203 -29.39 -7.10 -2.93
N PRO A 204 -29.28 -6.17 -1.95
CA PRO A 204 -29.91 -4.86 -2.07
C PRO A 204 -29.41 -4.06 -3.29
N LEU A 205 -28.14 -4.21 -3.68
CA LEU A 205 -27.61 -3.55 -4.87
C LEU A 205 -28.09 -4.21 -6.17
N ILE A 206 -28.24 -5.55 -6.19
CA ILE A 206 -28.84 -6.27 -7.33
C ILE A 206 -30.30 -5.85 -7.51
N TYR A 207 -31.04 -5.77 -6.40
CA TYR A 207 -32.41 -5.30 -6.37
C TYR A 207 -32.50 -3.86 -6.89
N MET A 208 -31.64 -2.97 -6.41
CA MET A 208 -31.56 -1.58 -6.87
C MET A 208 -31.39 -1.49 -8.39
N ILE A 209 -30.36 -2.16 -8.92
CA ILE A 209 -30.03 -2.16 -10.37
C ILE A 209 -31.19 -2.68 -11.23
N SER A 210 -32.02 -3.58 -10.67
CA SER A 210 -33.11 -4.22 -11.43
C SER A 210 -34.44 -3.47 -11.33
N ASN A 211 -34.66 -2.66 -10.28
CA ASN A 211 -35.98 -2.08 -9.97
C ASN A 211 -36.02 -0.55 -9.99
N TYR A 212 -34.86 0.12 -10.00
CA TYR A 212 -34.78 1.58 -10.04
C TYR A 212 -34.17 2.07 -11.36
N SER A 213 -34.41 3.35 -11.68
CA SER A 213 -33.84 3.94 -12.89
C SER A 213 -32.33 4.11 -12.72
N LYS A 214 -31.58 3.75 -13.77
CA LYS A 214 -30.12 4.01 -13.82
C LYS A 214 -29.79 5.49 -13.57
N LEU A 215 -30.68 6.43 -13.92
CA LEU A 215 -30.47 7.85 -13.68
C LEU A 215 -30.42 8.19 -12.18
N ASP A 216 -31.06 7.39 -11.33
CA ASP A 216 -31.13 7.62 -9.90
C ASP A 216 -29.85 7.17 -9.18
N HIS A 217 -29.20 6.10 -9.65
CA HIS A 217 -28.09 5.45 -8.94
C HIS A 217 -26.80 5.25 -9.75
N ALA A 218 -26.84 5.45 -11.07
CA ALA A 218 -25.74 5.30 -12.04
C ALA A 218 -25.06 3.91 -12.16
N LEU A 219 -25.35 2.98 -11.25
CA LEU A 219 -24.83 1.60 -11.29
C LEU A 219 -25.27 0.80 -12.52
N VAL A 220 -24.39 -0.06 -13.01
CA VAL A 220 -24.68 -1.11 -13.99
C VAL A 220 -24.23 -2.48 -13.48
N ARG A 221 -24.70 -3.58 -14.09
CA ARG A 221 -24.35 -4.95 -13.65
C ARG A 221 -22.85 -5.23 -13.62
N SER A 222 -22.05 -4.58 -14.48
CA SER A 222 -20.59 -4.73 -14.45
C SER A 222 -19.96 -4.13 -13.20
N ASP A 223 -20.58 -3.14 -12.55
CA ASP A 223 -20.01 -2.52 -11.35
C ASP A 223 -20.01 -3.46 -10.14
N ILE A 224 -20.92 -4.44 -10.11
CA ILE A 224 -21.00 -5.48 -9.08
C ILE A 224 -20.39 -6.81 -9.54
N ASN A 225 -19.63 -6.83 -10.63
CA ASN A 225 -18.98 -8.04 -11.13
C ASN A 225 -17.67 -8.32 -10.36
N PRO A 226 -17.50 -9.50 -9.73
CA PRO A 226 -16.30 -9.83 -8.94
C PRO A 226 -15.05 -10.12 -9.78
N LYS A 227 -15.17 -10.28 -11.11
CA LYS A 227 -14.03 -10.64 -11.98
C LYS A 227 -12.93 -9.59 -11.97
N ASP A 228 -13.31 -8.31 -11.99
CA ASP A 228 -12.36 -7.19 -11.91
C ASP A 228 -12.22 -6.74 -10.45
N ARG A 229 -11.19 -7.27 -9.79
CA ARG A 229 -10.91 -7.03 -8.37
C ARG A 229 -10.20 -5.70 -8.11
N GLN A 230 -9.68 -5.04 -9.15
CA GLN A 230 -8.95 -3.78 -9.04
C GLN A 230 -9.80 -2.57 -9.46
N ASN A 231 -11.09 -2.78 -9.74
CA ASN A 231 -11.98 -1.73 -10.22
C ASN A 231 -12.35 -0.71 -9.14
N TYR A 232 -11.50 0.32 -9.01
CA TYR A 232 -11.77 1.44 -8.11
C TYR A 232 -12.99 2.26 -8.55
N SER A 233 -13.20 2.44 -9.86
CA SER A 233 -14.35 3.20 -10.38
C SER A 233 -15.67 2.61 -9.90
N SER A 234 -15.82 1.29 -9.96
CA SER A 234 -17.01 0.63 -9.43
C SER A 234 -17.11 0.71 -7.91
N ALA A 235 -15.99 0.65 -7.17
CA ALA A 235 -16.01 0.84 -5.71
C ALA A 235 -16.51 2.25 -5.33
N ALA A 236 -16.03 3.29 -6.03
CA ALA A 236 -16.46 4.67 -5.83
C ALA A 236 -17.94 4.89 -6.20
N LYS A 237 -18.42 4.27 -7.28
CA LYS A 237 -19.84 4.36 -7.66
C LYS A 237 -20.76 3.68 -6.65
N ILE A 238 -20.39 2.49 -6.18
CA ILE A 238 -21.18 1.72 -5.19
C ILE A 238 -21.33 2.52 -3.88
N SER A 239 -20.29 3.25 -3.48
CA SER A 239 -20.30 4.10 -2.28
C SER A 239 -20.81 5.53 -2.53
N SER A 240 -21.39 5.81 -3.69
CA SER A 240 -21.88 7.16 -4.00
C SER A 240 -23.11 7.53 -3.16
N ASN A 241 -23.24 8.82 -2.82
CA ASN A 241 -24.37 9.34 -2.05
C ASN A 241 -25.73 8.95 -2.61
N ASN A 242 -25.86 8.89 -3.94
CA ASN A 242 -27.09 8.48 -4.62
C ASN A 242 -27.45 7.03 -4.32
N VAL A 243 -26.47 6.12 -4.32
CA VAL A 243 -26.67 4.71 -3.97
C VAL A 243 -27.03 4.58 -2.50
N VAL A 244 -26.28 5.25 -1.61
CA VAL A 244 -26.53 5.23 -0.16
C VAL A 244 -27.94 5.72 0.17
N ALA A 245 -28.35 6.86 -0.38
CA ALA A 245 -29.69 7.43 -0.17
C ALA A 245 -30.81 6.54 -0.74
N LEU A 246 -30.54 5.79 -1.81
CA LEU A 246 -31.53 4.88 -2.38
C LEU A 246 -31.62 3.57 -1.61
N LEU A 247 -30.51 3.09 -1.03
CA LEU A 247 -30.50 1.93 -0.13
C LEU A 247 -31.41 2.15 1.08
N GLU A 248 -31.51 3.36 1.63
CA GLU A 248 -32.42 3.68 2.75
C GLU A 248 -33.88 3.29 2.49
N LYS A 249 -34.28 3.23 1.21
CA LYS A 249 -35.65 2.90 0.79
C LYS A 249 -35.86 1.41 0.49
N ILE A 250 -34.80 0.62 0.50
CA ILE A 250 -34.84 -0.82 0.17
C ILE A 250 -34.93 -1.62 1.48
N PRO A 251 -35.91 -2.54 1.63
CA PRO A 251 -35.99 -3.41 2.80
C PRO A 251 -34.73 -4.25 2.98
N ASN A 252 -34.32 -4.50 4.23
CA ASN A 252 -33.15 -5.31 4.60
C ASN A 252 -31.81 -4.80 4.04
N SER A 253 -31.70 -3.49 3.74
CA SER A 253 -30.47 -2.86 3.24
C SER A 253 -29.60 -2.22 4.32
N LEU A 254 -30.06 -2.16 5.58
CA LEU A 254 -29.45 -1.37 6.64
C LEU A 254 -27.95 -1.66 6.80
N GLY A 255 -27.58 -2.94 6.85
CA GLY A 255 -26.17 -3.36 6.99
C GLY A 255 -25.28 -2.84 5.87
N ILE A 256 -25.69 -3.04 4.61
CA ILE A 256 -24.90 -2.56 3.45
C ILE A 256 -24.91 -1.04 3.34
N ASN A 257 -25.99 -0.37 3.75
CA ASN A 257 -26.07 1.08 3.78
C ASN A 257 -25.01 1.66 4.72
N ILE A 258 -24.98 1.20 5.97
CA ILE A 258 -23.98 1.63 6.98
C ILE A 258 -22.56 1.32 6.50
N TYR A 259 -22.34 0.16 5.88
CA TYR A 259 -21.01 -0.24 5.40
C TYR A 259 -20.47 0.65 4.26
N LEU A 260 -21.34 1.28 3.48
CA LEU A 260 -20.99 2.11 2.34
C LEU A 260 -20.85 3.60 2.67
N GLN A 261 -21.17 4.01 3.90
CA GLN A 261 -20.98 5.36 4.44
C GLN A 261 -19.57 5.53 5.02
#